data_AF-A0AA36DXL8-F1
#
_entry.id   AF-A0AA36DXL8-F1
#
_cell.length_a   1.000
_cell.length_b   1.000
_cell.length_c   1.000
_cell.angle_alpha   90.00
_cell.angle_beta   90.00
_cell.angle_gamma   90.00
#
_symmetry.space_group_name_H-M   'P 1'
#
loop_
_entity.id
_entity.type
_entity.pdbx_description
1 polymer ?
#
loop_
_entity_poly.entity_id
_entity_poly.type
_entity_poly.pdbx_seq_one_letter_code
_entity_poly.pdbx_strand_id
1 'polypeptide(L)'
;MVTKKGARVPLQAIVVADMLSTKLRPITLECPEVLLPLVNTLMIDYTLAWLESAYNCTSALRDVIQGDFILVSGDTVSNMMLKQALEEHKERKGKGKNGVMTMVIKQSEVGTDELIMAIDPTTKELMYYEDKVDGDLKFDKSHLSVNPCLYLHNDKQDCYIDICSPQVLSLFTTSPLVTLIYLLSWNSE
;
A
#
# COMPACT_ATOMS: atom_id res chain seq x y z
N MET A 1 -12.53 14.30 -38.78
CA MET A 1 -11.74 14.56 -37.55
C MET A 1 -11.50 13.23 -36.86
N VAL A 2 -10.29 12.67 -37.00
CA VAL A 2 -9.90 11.44 -36.30
C VAL A 2 -9.49 11.86 -34.89
N THR A 3 -10.27 11.51 -33.89
CA THR A 3 -9.89 11.67 -32.49
C THR A 3 -8.70 10.75 -32.21
N LYS A 4 -7.52 11.33 -31.96
CA LYS A 4 -6.37 10.60 -31.45
C LYS A 4 -6.79 9.99 -30.11
N LYS A 5 -7.07 8.68 -30.09
CA LYS A 5 -7.11 7.88 -28.86
C LYS A 5 -5.72 8.03 -28.24
N GLY A 6 -5.60 8.84 -27.19
CA GLY A 6 -4.35 8.96 -26.44
C GLY A 6 -3.90 7.55 -26.02
N ALA A 7 -2.64 7.23 -26.26
CA ALA A 7 -2.07 5.96 -25.83
C ALA A 7 -2.27 5.84 -24.32
N ARG A 8 -3.11 4.89 -23.89
CA ARG A 8 -3.28 4.58 -22.47
C ARG A 8 -1.99 3.92 -22.01
N VAL A 9 -1.24 4.59 -21.15
CA VAL A 9 -0.13 3.96 -20.43
C VAL A 9 -0.74 2.83 -19.58
N PRO A 10 -0.31 1.57 -19.76
CA PRO A 10 -0.81 0.47 -18.95
C PRO A 10 -0.44 0.71 -17.49
N LEU A 11 -1.34 0.37 -16.57
CA LEU A 11 -1.02 0.41 -15.15
C LEU A 11 0.02 -0.68 -14.86
N GLN A 12 1.04 -0.33 -14.09
CA GLN A 12 2.14 -1.23 -13.76
C GLN A 12 2.01 -1.66 -12.31
N ALA A 13 2.48 -2.87 -11.99
CA ALA A 13 2.54 -3.35 -10.61
C ALA A 13 3.93 -3.92 -10.30
N ILE A 14 4.37 -3.69 -9.07
CA ILE A 14 5.56 -4.28 -8.47
C ILE A 14 5.10 -5.16 -7.33
N VAL A 15 5.48 -6.43 -7.35
CA VAL A 15 5.29 -7.34 -6.22
C VAL A 15 6.64 -7.55 -5.56
N VAL A 16 6.75 -7.12 -4.31
CA VAL A 16 7.92 -7.39 -3.46
C VAL A 16 7.61 -8.65 -2.67
N ALA A 17 8.05 -9.77 -3.23
CA ALA A 17 7.95 -11.08 -2.60
C ALA A 17 8.99 -11.25 -1.47
N ASP A 18 8.66 -12.10 -0.49
CA ASP A 18 9.57 -12.61 0.53
C ASP A 18 10.17 -11.52 1.44
N MET A 19 9.31 -10.83 2.19
CA MET A 19 9.71 -9.79 3.16
C MET A 19 10.35 -10.33 4.45
N LEU A 20 10.96 -11.52 4.41
CA LEU A 20 11.69 -12.13 5.54
C LEU A 20 10.82 -12.32 6.81
N SER A 21 9.51 -12.51 6.63
CA SER A 21 8.60 -12.86 7.73
C SER A 21 9.11 -14.12 8.44
N THR A 22 9.26 -14.03 9.75
CA THR A 22 9.67 -15.17 10.59
C THR A 22 8.50 -16.03 11.02
N LYS A 23 7.26 -15.60 10.73
CA LYS A 23 6.01 -16.20 11.23
C LYS A 23 5.83 -17.67 10.84
N LEU A 24 6.40 -18.07 9.69
CA LEU A 24 6.29 -19.43 9.15
C LEU A 24 7.59 -20.23 9.25
N ARG A 25 8.57 -19.80 10.05
CA ARG A 25 9.74 -20.64 10.33
C ARG A 25 9.31 -21.91 11.11
N PRO A 26 9.86 -23.08 10.76
CA PRO A 26 11.07 -23.28 9.94
C PRO A 26 10.81 -23.42 8.43
N ILE A 27 9.56 -23.44 7.96
CA ILE A 27 9.23 -23.73 6.56
C ILE A 27 9.91 -22.72 5.61
N THR A 28 9.89 -21.44 5.99
CA THR A 28 10.51 -20.37 5.20
C THR A 28 12.04 -20.36 5.19
N LEU A 29 12.70 -21.31 5.88
CA LEU A 29 14.14 -21.52 5.77
C LEU A 29 14.54 -22.25 4.48
N GLU A 30 13.64 -23.07 3.94
CA GLU A 30 13.91 -23.91 2.77
C GLU A 30 13.11 -23.46 1.53
N CYS A 31 11.93 -22.87 1.73
CA CYS A 31 11.06 -22.40 0.65
C CYS A 31 10.48 -21.02 0.99
N PRO A 32 10.66 -19.99 0.14
CA PRO A 32 10.07 -18.66 0.35
C PRO A 32 8.56 -18.73 0.61
N GLU A 33 8.04 -17.86 1.49
CA GLU A 33 6.62 -17.84 1.88
C GLU A 33 5.70 -17.77 0.64
N VAL A 34 6.06 -16.93 -0.33
CA VAL A 34 5.29 -16.69 -1.56
C VAL A 34 5.10 -17.94 -2.44
N LEU A 35 5.99 -18.93 -2.29
CA LEU A 35 5.99 -20.19 -3.04
C LEU A 35 5.32 -21.32 -2.25
N LEU A 36 4.78 -21.04 -1.06
CA LEU A 36 4.01 -22.05 -0.33
C LEU A 36 2.63 -22.24 -1.01
N PRO A 37 2.14 -23.49 -1.09
CA PRO A 37 0.84 -23.76 -1.68
C PRO A 37 -0.29 -23.41 -0.70
N LEU A 38 -1.21 -22.56 -1.13
CA LEU A 38 -2.52 -22.35 -0.51
C LEU A 38 -3.57 -23.00 -1.40
N VAL A 39 -4.33 -23.97 -0.87
CA VAL A 39 -5.33 -24.73 -1.63
C VAL A 39 -4.74 -25.30 -2.94
N ASN A 40 -3.55 -25.92 -2.84
CA ASN A 40 -2.79 -26.53 -3.95
C ASN A 40 -2.33 -25.57 -5.07
N THR A 41 -2.36 -24.26 -4.85
CA THR A 41 -1.85 -23.24 -5.78
C THR A 41 -0.85 -22.34 -5.05
N LEU A 42 0.21 -21.84 -5.69
CA LEU A 42 1.21 -21.02 -5.01
C LEU A 42 0.60 -19.68 -4.57
N MET A 43 0.97 -19.17 -3.40
CA MET A 43 0.43 -17.88 -2.91
C MET A 43 0.65 -16.73 -3.89
N ILE A 44 1.83 -16.66 -4.52
CA ILE A 44 2.15 -15.65 -5.54
C ILE A 44 1.19 -15.68 -6.74
N ASP A 45 0.68 -16.85 -7.13
CA ASP A 45 -0.24 -16.97 -8.28
C ASP A 45 -1.57 -16.28 -7.99
N TYR A 46 -2.04 -16.30 -6.74
CA TYR A 46 -3.23 -15.55 -6.34
C TYR A 46 -3.03 -14.04 -6.46
N THR A 47 -1.87 -13.53 -6.03
CA THR A 47 -1.53 -12.11 -6.16
C THR A 47 -1.45 -11.69 -7.62
N LEU A 48 -0.80 -12.49 -8.47
CA LEU A 48 -0.68 -12.22 -9.91
C LEU A 48 -2.04 -12.26 -10.61
N ALA A 49 -2.84 -13.29 -10.36
CA ALA A 49 -4.19 -13.41 -10.92
C ALA A 49 -5.10 -12.26 -10.48
N TRP A 50 -5.00 -11.84 -9.21
CA TRP A 50 -5.72 -10.67 -8.72
C TRP A 50 -5.30 -9.39 -9.46
N LEU A 51 -4.00 -9.12 -9.58
CA LEU A 51 -3.49 -7.94 -10.29
C LEU A 51 -3.88 -7.89 -11.77
N GLU A 52 -3.91 -9.06 -12.42
CA GLU A 52 -4.42 -9.20 -13.79
C GLU A 52 -5.91 -8.86 -13.85
N SER A 53 -6.73 -9.43 -12.96
CA SER A 53 -8.18 -9.21 -12.93
C SER A 53 -8.57 -7.77 -12.55
N ALA A 54 -7.81 -7.14 -11.64
CA ALA A 54 -8.14 -5.83 -11.11
C ALA A 54 -7.89 -4.74 -12.17
N TYR A 55 -6.77 -4.80 -12.91
CA TYR A 55 -6.33 -3.70 -13.79
C TYR A 55 -5.54 -4.09 -15.06
N ASN A 56 -5.43 -5.38 -15.42
CA ASN A 56 -4.53 -5.85 -16.49
C ASN A 56 -3.07 -5.37 -16.29
N CYS A 57 -2.57 -5.44 -15.05
CA CYS A 57 -1.20 -5.00 -14.75
C CYS A 57 -0.18 -5.98 -15.33
N THR A 58 0.93 -5.45 -15.86
CA THR A 58 2.12 -6.25 -16.20
C THR A 58 3.21 -6.02 -15.15
N SER A 59 3.91 -7.08 -14.75
CA SER A 59 5.02 -6.99 -13.79
C SER A 59 6.17 -6.19 -14.40
N ALA A 60 6.67 -5.20 -13.68
CA ALA A 60 7.70 -4.28 -14.18
C ALA A 60 8.94 -4.27 -13.27
N LEU A 61 10.12 -4.40 -13.90
CA LEU A 61 11.41 -4.13 -13.26
C LEU A 61 11.66 -2.62 -13.17
N ARG A 62 12.50 -2.19 -12.23
CA ARG A 62 12.72 -0.79 -11.79
C ARG A 62 12.98 0.24 -12.91
N ASP A 63 13.42 -0.17 -14.10
CA ASP A 63 13.71 0.71 -15.24
C ASP A 63 12.56 0.86 -16.25
N VAL A 64 11.38 0.30 -15.95
CA VAL A 64 10.23 0.26 -16.86
C VAL A 64 9.08 1.16 -16.38
N ILE A 65 9.17 1.76 -15.18
CA ILE A 65 8.05 2.46 -14.55
C ILE A 65 7.87 3.85 -15.16
N GLN A 66 6.81 4.03 -15.93
CA GLN A 66 6.51 5.26 -16.68
C GLN A 66 5.37 6.09 -16.08
N GLY A 67 4.67 5.55 -15.09
CA GLY A 67 3.51 6.18 -14.47
C GLY A 67 3.25 5.67 -13.05
N ASP A 68 2.10 6.06 -12.50
CA ASP A 68 1.67 5.54 -11.20
C ASP A 68 1.57 4.01 -11.28
N PHE A 69 1.96 3.34 -10.20
CA PHE A 69 2.05 1.89 -10.13
C PHE A 69 1.50 1.37 -8.81
N ILE A 70 1.05 0.12 -8.81
CA ILE A 70 0.66 -0.59 -7.60
C ILE A 70 1.91 -1.27 -7.03
N LEU A 71 2.18 -1.06 -5.75
CA LEU A 71 3.18 -1.80 -4.99
C LEU A 71 2.44 -2.78 -4.08
N VAL A 72 2.70 -4.07 -4.23
CA VAL A 72 2.23 -5.10 -3.32
C VAL A 72 3.43 -5.64 -2.57
N SER A 73 3.36 -5.57 -1.25
CA SER A 73 4.43 -5.98 -0.34
C SER A 73 3.99 -7.22 0.42
N GLY A 74 4.74 -8.32 0.33
CA GLY A 74 4.39 -9.58 0.98
C GLY A 74 3.33 -10.41 0.24
N ASP A 75 2.69 -11.32 0.98
CA ASP A 75 1.87 -12.42 0.46
C ASP A 75 0.37 -12.10 0.45
N THR A 76 -0.01 -11.03 -0.24
CA THR A 76 -1.39 -10.56 -0.23
C THR A 76 -2.27 -11.33 -1.20
N VAL A 77 -3.31 -11.98 -0.67
CA VAL A 77 -4.45 -12.51 -1.42
C VAL A 77 -5.62 -11.55 -1.28
N SER A 78 -6.16 -11.06 -2.39
CA SER A 78 -7.24 -10.08 -2.40
C SER A 78 -8.18 -10.27 -3.59
N ASN A 79 -9.41 -9.80 -3.45
CA ASN A 79 -10.39 -9.63 -4.54
C ASN A 79 -10.82 -8.16 -4.69
N MET A 80 -10.09 -7.23 -4.06
CA MET A 80 -10.46 -5.83 -3.98
C MET A 80 -10.40 -5.13 -5.34
N MET A 81 -11.31 -4.19 -5.56
CA MET A 81 -11.36 -3.35 -6.75
C MET A 81 -10.62 -2.03 -6.49
N LEU A 82 -9.41 -1.88 -7.04
CA LEU A 82 -8.57 -0.68 -6.80
C LEU A 82 -8.99 0.58 -7.60
N LYS A 83 -10.16 0.58 -8.25
CA LYS A 83 -10.54 1.63 -9.21
C LYS A 83 -10.64 2.98 -8.55
N GLN A 84 -11.44 2.98 -7.50
CA GLN A 84 -11.70 4.15 -6.68
C GLN A 84 -10.41 4.61 -6.02
N ALA A 85 -9.60 3.68 -5.51
CA ALA A 85 -8.35 4.01 -4.87
C ALA A 85 -7.36 4.71 -5.82
N LEU A 86 -7.29 4.26 -7.07
CA LEU A 86 -6.49 4.89 -8.13
C LEU A 86 -7.03 6.26 -8.55
N GLU A 87 -8.35 6.41 -8.67
CA GLU A 87 -8.99 7.69 -9.00
C GLU A 87 -8.71 8.73 -7.91
N GLU A 88 -8.87 8.35 -6.64
CA GLU A 88 -8.60 9.22 -5.50
C GLU A 88 -7.11 9.56 -5.36
N HIS A 89 -6.20 8.61 -5.62
CA HIS A 89 -4.75 8.87 -5.66
C HIS A 89 -4.42 9.92 -6.74
N LYS A 90 -4.95 9.75 -7.96
CA LYS A 90 -4.73 10.67 -9.08
C LYS A 90 -5.31 12.06 -8.80
N GLU A 91 -6.50 12.13 -8.21
CA GLU A 91 -7.13 13.40 -7.83
C GLU A 91 -6.28 14.14 -6.79
N ARG A 92 -5.81 13.44 -5.75
CA ARG A 92 -4.96 14.01 -4.71
C ARG A 92 -3.64 14.52 -5.28
N LYS A 93 -3.00 13.76 -6.17
CA LYS A 93 -1.79 14.16 -6.88
C LYS A 93 -2.01 15.40 -7.74
N GLY A 94 -3.16 15.50 -8.42
CA GLY A 94 -3.52 16.65 -9.25
C GLY A 94 -3.69 17.97 -8.49
N LYS A 95 -4.01 17.90 -7.18
CA LYS A 95 -4.20 19.07 -6.31
C LYS A 95 -2.90 19.64 -5.72
N GLY A 96 -1.73 19.12 -6.11
CA GLY A 96 -0.42 19.73 -5.81
C GLY A 96 0.12 19.49 -4.40
N LYS A 97 -0.48 18.57 -3.62
CA LYS A 97 0.13 18.06 -2.39
C LYS A 97 1.12 16.94 -2.72
N ASN A 98 2.10 16.71 -1.84
CA ASN A 98 3.12 15.65 -1.89
C ASN A 98 2.55 14.21 -1.82
N GLY A 99 1.45 13.92 -2.52
CA GLY A 99 0.79 12.63 -2.65
C GLY A 99 1.62 11.66 -3.47
N VAL A 100 2.76 11.26 -2.91
CA VAL A 100 3.72 10.37 -3.54
C VAL A 100 3.23 8.92 -3.46
N MET A 101 2.48 8.57 -2.41
CA MET A 101 2.03 7.22 -2.10
C MET A 101 0.66 7.22 -1.40
N THR A 102 -0.21 6.29 -1.78
CA THR A 102 -1.50 6.01 -1.16
C THR A 102 -1.53 4.57 -0.66
N MET A 103 -1.63 4.35 0.64
CA MET A 103 -1.88 3.05 1.25
C MET A 103 -3.36 2.68 1.15
N VAL A 104 -3.64 1.43 0.82
CA VAL A 104 -4.97 0.83 0.93
C VAL A 104 -5.05 0.13 2.27
N ILE A 105 -6.08 0.45 3.07
CA ILE A 105 -6.26 -0.09 4.42
C ILE A 105 -7.60 -0.77 4.52
N LYS A 106 -7.58 -1.97 5.10
CA LYS A 106 -8.78 -2.73 5.40
C LYS A 106 -9.32 -2.33 6.77
N GLN A 107 -10.61 -2.01 6.82
CA GLN A 107 -11.31 -1.85 8.09
C GLN A 107 -11.48 -3.22 8.75
N SER A 108 -11.16 -3.32 10.04
CA SER A 108 -11.43 -4.50 10.86
C SER A 108 -12.52 -4.19 11.88
N GLU A 109 -13.43 -5.14 12.12
CA GLU A 109 -14.44 -5.02 13.19
C GLU A 109 -13.83 -5.26 14.57
N VAL A 110 -12.75 -6.03 14.63
CA VAL A 110 -11.98 -6.30 15.84
C VAL A 110 -10.69 -5.51 15.75
N GLY A 111 -10.52 -4.54 16.64
CA GLY A 111 -9.27 -3.81 16.76
C GLY A 111 -8.13 -4.75 17.13
N THR A 112 -6.96 -4.52 16.55
CA THR A 112 -5.75 -5.25 16.86
C THR A 112 -4.77 -4.32 17.56
N ASP A 113 -4.14 -4.78 18.64
CA ASP A 113 -3.05 -4.01 19.27
C ASP A 113 -1.76 -4.01 18.43
N GLU A 114 -1.77 -4.70 17.30
CA GLU A 114 -0.65 -4.87 16.37
C GLU A 114 -0.40 -3.61 15.53
N LEU A 115 -1.41 -2.77 15.27
CA LEU A 115 -1.25 -1.64 14.35
C LEU A 115 -1.93 -0.38 14.87
N ILE A 116 -1.18 0.71 14.91
CA ILE A 116 -1.69 2.03 15.30
C ILE A 116 -1.45 3.04 14.21
N MET A 117 -2.54 3.67 13.78
CA MET A 117 -2.53 4.73 12.79
C MET A 117 -3.10 6.01 13.37
N ALA A 118 -2.54 7.15 12.99
CA ALA A 118 -3.14 8.44 13.26
C ALA A 118 -3.34 9.23 11.96
N ILE A 119 -4.59 9.59 11.69
CA ILE A 119 -5.03 10.08 10.39
C ILE A 119 -5.70 11.45 10.57
N ASP A 120 -5.39 12.38 9.66
CA ASP A 120 -6.17 13.61 9.54
C ASP A 120 -7.55 13.28 8.92
N PRO A 121 -8.67 13.56 9.62
CA PRO A 121 -10.00 13.17 9.16
C PRO A 121 -10.45 13.92 7.89
N THR A 122 -9.89 15.10 7.63
CA THR A 122 -10.22 15.98 6.50
C THR A 122 -9.35 15.67 5.29
N THR A 123 -8.03 15.56 5.48
CA THR A 123 -7.10 15.35 4.36
C THR A 123 -6.85 13.87 4.06
N LYS A 124 -7.21 12.98 4.98
CA LYS A 124 -6.89 11.53 4.97
C LYS A 124 -5.38 11.24 4.90
N GLU A 125 -4.58 12.20 5.36
CA GLU A 125 -3.13 12.07 5.45
C GLU A 125 -2.75 11.20 6.66
N LEU A 126 -1.85 10.24 6.45
CA LEU A 126 -1.29 9.43 7.51
C LEU A 126 -0.20 10.23 8.22
N MET A 127 -0.46 10.59 9.46
CA MET A 127 0.48 11.37 10.27
C MET A 127 1.34 10.48 11.17
N TYR A 128 0.83 9.30 11.52
CA TYR A 128 1.51 8.33 12.35
C TYR A 128 1.16 6.92 11.90
N TYR A 129 2.18 6.07 11.82
CA TYR A 129 2.06 4.66 11.54
C TYR A 129 3.07 3.92 12.39
N GLU A 130 2.61 2.97 13.20
CA GLU A 130 3.48 2.10 13.97
C GLU A 130 2.90 0.69 14.02
N ASP A 131 3.70 -0.27 13.55
CA ASP A 131 3.48 -1.70 13.75
C ASP A 131 4.05 -2.04 15.13
N LYS A 132 3.16 -2.36 16.08
CA LYS A 132 3.47 -2.46 17.50
C LYS A 132 4.18 -3.78 17.79
N VAL A 133 5.40 -3.70 18.32
CA VAL A 133 6.14 -4.87 18.82
C VAL A 133 6.18 -4.91 20.36
N ASP A 134 6.23 -3.77 21.04
CA ASP A 134 5.94 -3.61 22.50
C ASP A 134 6.25 -2.14 22.87
N GLY A 135 5.41 -1.46 23.66
CA GLY A 135 5.75 -0.17 24.28
C GLY A 135 4.75 0.98 24.20
N ASP A 136 5.10 2.08 24.89
CA ASP A 136 4.35 3.34 24.93
C ASP A 136 4.38 4.07 23.59
N LEU A 137 3.21 4.56 23.15
CA LEU A 137 3.08 5.42 21.97
C LEU A 137 3.83 6.74 22.18
N LYS A 138 4.82 7.01 21.33
CA LYS A 138 5.59 8.25 21.38
C LYS A 138 5.21 9.15 20.20
N PHE A 139 4.34 10.11 20.49
CA PHE A 139 4.05 11.19 19.55
C PHE A 139 5.04 12.33 19.73
N ASP A 140 5.70 12.74 18.65
CA ASP A 140 6.40 14.02 18.65
C ASP A 140 5.37 15.16 18.66
N LYS A 141 5.41 15.97 19.73
CA LYS A 141 4.46 17.06 19.99
C LYS A 141 4.48 18.12 18.88
N SER A 142 5.54 18.19 18.10
CA SER A 142 5.66 19.06 16.93
C SER A 142 4.54 18.80 15.91
N HIS A 143 4.16 17.54 15.68
CA HIS A 143 3.13 17.15 14.71
C HIS A 143 1.70 17.48 15.17
N LEU A 144 1.46 17.44 16.48
CA LEU A 144 0.16 17.76 17.09
C LEU A 144 -0.13 19.27 17.10
N SER A 145 0.92 20.10 17.06
CA SER A 145 0.77 21.56 17.06
C SER A 145 0.24 22.12 15.74
N VAL A 146 0.38 21.37 14.64
CA VAL A 146 -0.02 21.78 13.29
C VAL A 146 -1.42 21.27 12.92
N ASN A 147 -1.85 20.12 13.47
CA ASN A 147 -3.12 19.49 13.15
C ASN A 147 -3.96 19.26 14.42
N PRO A 148 -4.95 20.13 14.72
CA PRO A 148 -5.73 20.06 15.96
C PRO A 148 -6.75 18.92 16.00
N CYS A 149 -6.98 18.21 14.88
CA CYS A 149 -7.91 17.09 14.81
C CYS A 149 -7.21 15.89 14.16
N LEU A 150 -6.93 14.87 14.98
CA LEU A 150 -6.27 13.64 14.58
C LEU A 150 -7.09 12.46 15.09
N TYR A 151 -7.39 11.50 14.22
CA TYR A 151 -8.13 10.29 14.61
C TYR A 151 -7.15 9.14 14.75
N LEU A 152 -7.08 8.59 15.96
CA LEU A 152 -6.31 7.39 16.27
C LEU A 152 -7.14 6.16 15.93
N HIS A 153 -6.56 5.23 15.20
CA HIS A 153 -7.18 4.00 14.75
C HIS A 153 -6.34 2.80 15.18
N ASN A 154 -6.99 1.85 15.84
CA ASN A 154 -6.50 0.49 16.11
C ASN A 154 -7.44 -0.57 15.48
N ASP A 155 -8.46 -0.12 14.77
CA ASP A 155 -9.50 -0.88 14.10
C ASP A 155 -9.20 -1.10 12.60
N LYS A 156 -7.91 -1.03 12.25
CA LYS A 156 -7.43 -1.03 10.86
C LYS A 156 -6.34 -2.07 10.68
N GLN A 157 -6.34 -2.69 9.51
CA GLN A 157 -5.36 -3.67 9.10
C GLN A 157 -4.66 -3.20 7.82
N ASP A 158 -3.33 -3.19 7.84
CA ASP A 158 -2.53 -2.98 6.64
C ASP A 158 -2.60 -4.23 5.75
N CYS A 159 -2.99 -4.04 4.49
CA CYS A 159 -3.00 -5.10 3.49
C CYS A 159 -1.78 -5.06 2.57
N TYR A 160 -0.82 -4.16 2.85
CA TYR A 160 0.44 -4.02 2.15
C TYR A 160 0.26 -3.78 0.64
N ILE A 161 -0.81 -3.08 0.28
CA ILE A 161 -1.12 -2.65 -1.08
C ILE A 161 -1.05 -1.13 -1.11
N ASP A 162 -0.10 -0.62 -1.88
CA ASP A 162 0.12 0.80 -2.06
C ASP A 162 -0.04 1.21 -3.51
N ILE A 163 -0.52 2.44 -3.74
CA ILE A 163 -0.54 3.10 -5.05
C ILE A 163 0.50 4.21 -4.99
N CYS A 164 1.53 4.06 -5.81
CA CYS A 164 2.72 4.88 -5.78
C CYS A 164 2.87 5.69 -7.06
N SER A 165 3.35 6.91 -6.92
CA SER A 165 3.88 7.69 -8.03
C SER A 165 5.35 7.32 -8.28
N PRO A 166 5.90 7.51 -9.50
CA PRO A 166 7.31 7.24 -9.78
C PRO A 166 8.30 7.97 -8.86
N GLN A 167 7.88 9.10 -8.28
CA GLN A 167 8.70 9.92 -7.37
C GLN A 167 9.08 9.17 -6.10
N VAL A 168 8.31 8.16 -5.69
CA VAL A 168 8.62 7.34 -4.51
C VAL A 168 9.94 6.58 -4.69
N LEU A 169 10.27 6.18 -5.93
CA LEU A 169 11.49 5.43 -6.24
C LEU A 169 12.74 6.26 -5.93
N SER A 170 12.68 7.56 -6.15
CA SER A 170 13.77 8.47 -5.78
C SER A 170 13.94 8.58 -4.27
N LEU A 171 12.85 8.55 -3.49
CA LEU A 171 12.90 8.63 -2.04
C LEU A 171 13.64 7.44 -1.42
N PHE A 172 13.48 6.24 -1.98
CA PHE A 172 14.23 5.04 -1.57
C PHE A 172 15.75 5.16 -1.77
N THR A 173 16.21 6.06 -2.65
CA THR A 173 17.65 6.23 -2.92
C THR A 173 18.32 7.29 -2.04
N THR A 174 17.55 8.24 -1.47
CA THR A 174 18.10 9.45 -0.83
C THR A 174 17.93 9.53 0.68
N SER A 175 17.05 8.74 1.30
CA SER A 175 16.92 8.69 2.76
C SER A 175 16.19 7.42 3.21
N PRO A 176 16.64 6.71 4.26
CA PRO A 176 15.90 5.57 4.82
C PRO A 176 14.60 5.96 5.56
N LEU A 177 14.23 7.26 5.62
CA LEU A 177 13.05 7.75 6.33
C LEU A 177 12.37 8.87 5.55
N VAL A 178 11.49 8.54 4.60
CA VAL A 178 10.45 9.48 4.13
C VAL A 178 9.14 8.71 3.90
N THR A 179 8.33 8.69 4.94
CA THR A 179 6.97 8.14 4.95
C THR A 179 5.99 9.28 4.67
N LEU A 180 5.70 9.56 3.40
CA LEU A 180 4.54 10.38 3.03
C LEU A 180 3.51 9.47 2.40
N ILE A 181 2.59 9.01 3.25
CA ILE A 181 1.60 8.02 2.90
C ILE A 181 0.21 8.58 3.14
N TYR A 182 -0.70 8.39 2.19
CA TYR A 182 -2.11 8.78 2.33
C TYR A 182 -2.98 7.52 2.40
N LEU A 183 -3.86 7.40 3.39
CA LEU A 183 -4.66 6.18 3.57
C LEU A 183 -6.01 6.26 2.87
N LEU A 184 -6.42 5.17 2.23
CA LEU A 184 -7.81 4.92 1.84
C LEU A 184 -8.38 3.75 2.60
N SER A 185 -9.50 3.99 3.29
CA SER A 185 -10.25 2.97 4.02
C SER A 185 -11.25 2.32 3.06
N TRP A 186 -11.15 1.01 2.87
CA TRP A 186 -12.12 0.23 2.10
C TRP A 186 -13.02 -0.59 3.05
N ASN A 187 -14.33 -0.47 2.88
CA ASN A 187 -15.32 -1.36 3.52
C ASN A 187 -15.73 -2.41 2.49
N SER A 188 -15.53 -3.69 2.82
CA SER A 188 -16.17 -4.78 2.09
C SER A 188 -17.61 -4.93 2.57
N GLU A 189 -18.57 -4.51 1.76
CA GLU A 189 -19.91 -5.13 1.80
C GLU A 189 -19.87 -6.48 1.08
#